data_AF-A0A915UXT8-F1
#
_entry.id   AF-A0A915UXT8-F1
#
_cell.length_a   1.000
_cell.length_b   1.000
_cell.length_c   1.000
_cell.angle_alpha   90.00
_cell.angle_beta   90.00
_cell.angle_gamma   90.00
#
_symmetry.space_group_name_H-M   'P 1'
#
loop_
_entity.id
_entity.type
_entity.pdbx_description
1 polymer ?
#
loop_
_entity_poly.entity_id
_entity_poly.type
_entity_poly.pdbx_seq_one_letter_code
_entity_poly.pdbx_strand_id
1 'polypeptide(L)'
;MQHFGRRHSILALAAAAAIAIGGARGVRAQSQGVELVVTSPTLNVRSAPSTGDSIIGQLTCGQKVIADAKTADGAWYRINFNGRTGFVFAQFAVPGGTCPTANAAPAPAAAAPAQAAGGSNVTVTSEVLNVRSAPSLSGAIVGRLKRGDVLQATARTADGKWLEIVYNNSKAYVFAQFTSFGSAAPVAAAAAAAPAVPSGKWTFELGGHMGSTAVFGQMRDIGMTWVKFQTQDTDIPGRISAAKAAGLKVLIGAVGERSRAADPNYHKEFAAYLAELVKQGADGIEVWNEPNLDREYGGPGNGQVNPENYANMLREAYIAIKAANPNALVIGAAMAPTGYFGGNCTNAGCDDAPFLQRLAATGAAQWMDCIGAHHNGTMVGPDQTSGAPVANDHHQWYFWGTLNVTYNAFGGKIPVCWTELGYVTPEGIGPIIAPNFQWGNNITLAQQAQWLARAAQLSRDSGKVRLMIIWNMDRRQYDAEDPQAGYSIFRPDGSCPACATLRAVMGR
;
A
#
# COMPACT_ATOMS: atom_id res chain seq x y z
N MET A 1 66.27 -7.33 -41.62
CA MET A 1 66.31 -8.80 -41.77
C MET A 1 65.86 -9.37 -40.43
N GLN A 2 64.62 -9.87 -40.29
CA GLN A 2 64.21 -11.23 -40.67
C GLN A 2 64.94 -12.29 -39.81
N HIS A 3 64.35 -13.31 -39.20
CA HIS A 3 63.14 -14.08 -39.50
C HIS A 3 62.89 -15.08 -38.33
N PHE A 4 61.62 -15.50 -38.14
CA PHE A 4 61.08 -16.89 -37.95
C PHE A 4 61.83 -17.88 -37.02
N GLY A 5 61.21 -18.77 -36.23
CA GLY A 5 59.91 -19.42 -36.30
C GLY A 5 60.09 -20.96 -36.34
N ARG A 6 59.29 -21.71 -35.55
CA ARG A 6 58.96 -23.17 -35.69
C ARG A 6 60.14 -24.16 -35.54
N ARG A 7 60.05 -25.46 -35.21
CA ARG A 7 59.10 -26.46 -34.65
C ARG A 7 59.91 -27.80 -34.56
N HIS A 8 59.42 -28.75 -33.76
CA HIS A 8 59.45 -30.23 -33.94
C HIS A 8 60.45 -31.13 -33.14
N SER A 9 59.82 -32.19 -32.58
CA SER A 9 60.28 -33.59 -32.42
C SER A 9 61.10 -33.98 -31.17
N ILE A 10 60.53 -34.65 -30.14
CA ILE A 10 60.06 -36.06 -29.94
C ILE A 10 61.15 -36.97 -29.31
N LEU A 11 60.71 -37.83 -28.35
CA LEU A 11 61.32 -38.98 -27.63
C LEU A 11 62.13 -38.65 -26.35
N ALA A 12 61.64 -38.84 -25.12
CA ALA A 12 61.14 -40.02 -24.37
C ALA A 12 62.24 -40.80 -23.62
N LEU A 13 62.22 -40.81 -22.28
CA LEU A 13 61.94 -41.98 -21.42
C LEU A 13 61.91 -41.64 -19.90
N ALA A 14 60.82 -42.08 -19.24
CA ALA A 14 60.60 -42.60 -17.87
C ALA A 14 61.55 -42.23 -16.69
N ALA A 15 61.14 -42.04 -15.42
CA ALA A 15 59.98 -42.56 -14.69
C ALA A 15 59.67 -41.80 -13.37
N ALA A 16 58.42 -41.99 -12.93
CA ALA A 16 57.92 -42.16 -11.55
C ALA A 16 57.45 -40.96 -10.68
N ALA A 17 56.14 -41.03 -10.44
CA ALA A 17 55.36 -40.67 -9.25
C ALA A 17 55.02 -39.18 -8.98
N ALA A 18 53.84 -38.78 -9.47
CA ALA A 18 53.02 -37.75 -8.82
C ALA A 18 51.53 -38.13 -8.91
N ILE A 19 50.87 -38.05 -7.76
CA ILE A 19 49.45 -38.28 -7.54
C ILE A 19 48.64 -37.24 -8.33
N ALA A 20 47.72 -37.69 -9.18
CA ALA A 20 46.76 -36.83 -9.85
C ALA A 20 45.36 -37.44 -9.77
N ILE A 21 44.45 -36.61 -9.24
CA ILE A 21 43.04 -36.85 -9.03
C ILE A 21 42.34 -36.96 -10.40
N GLY A 22 41.51 -37.99 -10.54
CA GLY A 22 40.98 -38.47 -11.81
C GLY A 22 40.04 -37.50 -12.52
N GLY A 23 40.16 -37.49 -13.85
CA GLY A 23 39.11 -37.06 -14.77
C GLY A 23 38.51 -38.27 -15.47
N ALA A 24 37.22 -38.50 -15.27
CA ALA A 24 36.36 -39.16 -16.23
C ALA A 24 34.97 -38.50 -16.16
N ARG A 25 34.42 -38.24 -17.35
CA ARG A 25 33.21 -37.46 -17.63
C ARG A 25 32.04 -37.87 -16.73
N GLY A 26 31.64 -36.96 -15.84
CA GLY A 26 30.40 -37.05 -15.08
C GLY A 26 29.32 -36.19 -15.73
N VAL A 27 28.24 -36.83 -16.13
CA VAL A 27 26.93 -36.22 -16.41
C VAL A 27 26.58 -35.22 -15.31
N ARG A 28 26.29 -33.95 -15.63
CA ARG A 28 25.65 -33.04 -14.67
C ARG A 28 24.21 -33.52 -14.47
N ALA A 29 23.96 -34.17 -13.34
CA ALA A 29 22.60 -34.44 -12.87
C ALA A 29 22.01 -33.18 -12.21
N GLN A 30 20.82 -32.83 -12.71
CA GLN A 30 19.71 -32.01 -12.22
C GLN A 30 19.81 -31.29 -10.87
N SER A 31 19.33 -30.03 -10.87
CA SER A 31 18.78 -29.38 -9.66
C SER A 31 17.75 -30.31 -9.02
N GLN A 32 17.93 -30.65 -7.75
CA GLN A 32 16.97 -31.45 -6.99
C GLN A 32 15.59 -30.77 -7.06
N GLY A 33 14.66 -31.35 -7.81
CA GLY A 33 13.29 -30.87 -7.87
C GLY A 33 12.59 -31.05 -6.52
N VAL A 34 11.52 -30.29 -6.29
CA VAL A 34 10.72 -30.37 -5.05
C VAL A 34 9.63 -31.42 -5.23
N GLU A 35 9.58 -32.42 -4.35
CA GLU A 35 8.46 -33.36 -4.30
C GLU A 35 7.21 -32.65 -3.74
N LEU A 36 6.13 -32.68 -4.52
CA LEU A 36 4.83 -32.12 -4.18
C LEU A 36 3.83 -33.25 -4.03
N VAL A 37 2.91 -33.11 -3.06
CA VAL A 37 1.77 -34.00 -2.90
C VAL A 37 0.50 -33.27 -3.34
N VAL A 38 -0.29 -33.90 -4.20
CA VAL A 38 -1.58 -33.36 -4.65
C VAL A 38 -2.58 -33.41 -3.50
N THR A 39 -3.15 -32.26 -3.13
CA THR A 39 -4.05 -32.11 -1.97
C THR A 39 -5.53 -31.95 -2.37
N SER A 40 -5.82 -31.93 -3.67
CA SER A 40 -7.19 -31.87 -4.22
C SER A 40 -7.64 -33.22 -4.79
N PRO A 41 -8.94 -33.57 -4.77
CA PRO A 41 -9.45 -34.80 -5.38
C PRO A 41 -9.01 -35.00 -6.84
N THR A 42 -8.97 -33.91 -7.61
CA THR A 42 -8.46 -33.90 -8.98
C THR A 42 -7.74 -32.58 -9.24
N LEU A 43 -6.54 -32.66 -9.81
CA LEU A 43 -5.71 -31.53 -10.22
C LEU A 43 -5.37 -31.67 -11.71
N ASN A 44 -5.77 -30.69 -12.52
CA ASN A 44 -5.42 -30.68 -13.94
C ASN A 44 -3.93 -30.38 -14.13
N VAL A 45 -3.29 -31.15 -15.00
CA VAL A 45 -1.98 -30.84 -15.58
C VAL A 45 -2.21 -30.15 -16.91
N ARG A 46 -1.64 -28.96 -17.07
CA ARG A 46 -1.82 -28.11 -18.26
C ARG A 46 -0.54 -27.97 -19.06
N SER A 47 -0.67 -27.68 -20.36
CA SER A 47 0.46 -27.51 -21.27
C SER A 47 1.28 -26.23 -21.02
N ALA A 48 0.68 -25.21 -20.42
CA ALA A 48 1.34 -23.96 -20.01
C ALA A 48 0.70 -23.43 -18.70
N PRO A 49 1.34 -22.46 -18.00
CA PRO A 49 0.91 -21.98 -16.67
C PRO A 49 -0.26 -21.01 -16.75
N SER A 50 -1.33 -21.39 -17.44
CA SER A 50 -2.61 -20.67 -17.48
C SER A 50 -3.77 -21.63 -17.34
N THR A 51 -4.86 -21.16 -16.72
CA THR A 51 -6.11 -21.93 -16.65
C THR A 51 -6.78 -22.10 -18.01
N GLY A 52 -6.36 -21.35 -19.03
CA GLY A 52 -6.84 -21.45 -20.41
C GLY A 52 -6.12 -22.47 -21.28
N ASP A 53 -4.95 -22.97 -20.84
CA ASP A 53 -4.14 -23.87 -21.64
C ASP A 53 -4.67 -25.31 -21.64
N SER A 54 -4.36 -26.06 -22.70
CA SER A 54 -4.87 -27.41 -22.89
C SER A 54 -4.52 -28.32 -21.70
N ILE A 55 -5.52 -29.07 -21.23
CA ILE A 55 -5.33 -30.08 -20.20
C ILE A 55 -4.65 -31.28 -20.87
N ILE A 56 -3.44 -31.59 -20.42
CA ILE A 56 -2.63 -32.68 -20.94
C ILE A 56 -2.64 -33.90 -20.01
N GLY A 57 -3.26 -33.78 -18.85
CA GLY A 57 -3.46 -34.86 -17.90
C GLY A 57 -4.15 -34.41 -16.63
N GLN A 58 -4.35 -35.35 -15.72
CA GLN A 58 -4.90 -35.09 -14.40
C GLN A 58 -4.13 -35.90 -13.36
N LEU A 59 -4.02 -35.32 -12.17
CA LEU A 59 -3.51 -35.96 -10.97
C LEU A 59 -4.65 -36.08 -9.95
N THR A 60 -4.61 -37.12 -9.13
CA THR A 60 -5.55 -37.37 -8.04
C THR A 60 -4.89 -37.11 -6.70
N CYS A 61 -5.71 -36.91 -5.67
CA CYS A 61 -5.21 -36.66 -4.32
C CYS A 61 -4.17 -37.71 -3.92
N GLY A 62 -3.03 -37.25 -3.41
CA GLY A 62 -2.00 -38.08 -2.79
C GLY A 62 -0.95 -38.52 -3.79
N GLN A 63 -1.22 -38.33 -5.09
CA GLN A 63 -0.20 -38.49 -6.11
C GLN A 63 0.92 -37.48 -5.88
N LYS A 64 2.15 -37.99 -6.00
CA LYS A 64 3.38 -37.24 -5.84
C LYS A 64 3.93 -36.85 -7.20
N VAL A 65 4.36 -35.61 -7.35
CA VAL A 65 5.03 -35.11 -8.55
C VAL A 65 6.25 -34.31 -8.16
N ILE A 66 7.30 -34.37 -8.99
CA ILE A 66 8.50 -33.56 -8.82
C ILE A 66 8.35 -32.28 -9.64
N ALA A 67 8.40 -31.14 -8.97
CA ALA A 67 8.46 -29.84 -9.60
C ALA A 67 9.90 -29.35 -9.73
N ASP A 68 10.27 -28.90 -10.93
CA ASP A 68 11.62 -28.40 -11.22
C ASP A 68 11.68 -26.86 -11.27
N ALA A 69 10.52 -26.20 -11.30
CA ALA A 69 10.40 -24.75 -11.20
C ALA A 69 9.02 -24.32 -10.70
N LYS A 70 8.95 -23.04 -10.31
CA LYS A 70 7.71 -22.34 -10.00
C LYS A 70 7.64 -21.07 -10.85
N THR A 71 6.45 -20.66 -11.28
CA THR A 71 6.29 -19.37 -11.97
C THR A 71 6.64 -18.20 -11.06
N ALA A 72 7.01 -17.05 -11.63
CA ALA A 72 7.46 -15.88 -10.87
C ALA A 72 6.40 -15.34 -9.91
N ASP A 73 5.12 -15.47 -10.25
CA ASP A 73 3.96 -15.15 -9.41
C ASP A 73 3.64 -16.23 -8.34
N GLY A 74 4.35 -17.36 -8.38
CA GLY A 74 4.13 -18.49 -7.48
C GLY A 74 2.81 -19.26 -7.71
N ALA A 75 2.08 -18.99 -8.79
CA ALA A 75 0.76 -19.60 -9.03
C ALA A 75 0.83 -21.02 -9.59
N TRP A 76 1.91 -21.38 -10.30
CA TRP A 76 2.05 -22.69 -10.94
C TRP A 76 3.40 -23.34 -10.64
N TYR A 77 3.38 -24.66 -10.47
CA TYR A 77 4.57 -25.50 -10.54
C TYR A 77 4.72 -26.09 -11.93
N ARG A 78 5.96 -26.06 -12.44
CA ARG A 78 6.35 -26.81 -13.63
C ARG A 78 6.77 -28.21 -13.22
N ILE A 79 6.21 -29.21 -13.88
CA ILE A 79 6.46 -30.64 -13.65
C ILE A 79 6.81 -31.34 -14.96
N ASN A 80 7.51 -32.47 -14.87
CA ASN A 80 7.56 -33.43 -15.96
C ASN A 80 6.38 -34.39 -15.82
N PHE A 81 5.48 -34.39 -16.81
CA PHE A 81 4.31 -35.26 -16.85
C PHE A 81 4.37 -36.14 -18.10
N ASN A 82 4.60 -37.44 -17.91
CA ASN A 82 4.73 -38.45 -18.98
C ASN A 82 5.75 -38.07 -20.08
N GLY A 83 6.89 -37.47 -19.70
CA GLY A 83 7.94 -37.08 -20.63
C GLY A 83 7.72 -35.74 -21.33
N ARG A 84 6.68 -34.98 -20.95
CA ARG A 84 6.38 -33.64 -21.47
C ARG A 84 6.36 -32.62 -20.34
N THR A 85 6.64 -31.36 -20.65
CA THR A 85 6.47 -30.27 -19.70
C THR A 85 4.99 -30.05 -19.43
N GLY A 86 4.62 -30.05 -18.15
CA GLY A 86 3.28 -29.75 -17.68
C GLY A 86 3.29 -28.76 -16.51
N PHE A 87 2.16 -28.12 -16.27
CA PHE A 87 1.99 -27.15 -15.21
C PHE A 87 0.80 -27.51 -14.34
N VAL A 88 1.01 -27.48 -13.02
CA VAL A 88 -0.02 -27.74 -12.01
C VAL A 88 -0.14 -26.54 -11.09
N PHE A 89 -1.36 -26.24 -10.65
CA PHE A 89 -1.59 -25.05 -9.83
C PHE A 89 -1.02 -25.24 -8.42
N ALA A 90 -0.19 -24.30 -7.98
CA ALA A 90 0.65 -24.45 -6.80
C ALA A 90 -0.14 -24.66 -5.51
N GLN A 91 -1.32 -24.06 -5.41
CA GLN A 91 -2.18 -24.19 -4.22
C GLN A 91 -2.66 -25.63 -3.95
N PHE A 92 -2.63 -26.52 -4.96
CA PHE A 92 -3.17 -27.88 -4.89
C PHE A 92 -2.08 -28.96 -4.93
N ALA A 93 -0.81 -28.56 -4.97
CA ALA A 93 0.35 -29.45 -4.96
C ALA A 93 1.37 -28.90 -3.96
N VAL A 94 1.39 -29.46 -2.76
CA VAL A 94 2.08 -28.87 -1.59
C VAL A 94 3.23 -29.79 -1.15
N PRO A 95 4.44 -29.26 -0.89
CA PRO A 95 5.52 -30.05 -0.29
C PRO A 95 5.10 -30.62 1.06
N GLY A 96 5.23 -31.94 1.24
CA GLY A 96 4.79 -32.61 2.47
C GLY A 96 3.27 -32.56 2.71
N GLY A 97 2.47 -32.20 1.71
CA GLY A 97 1.02 -32.20 1.81
C GLY A 97 0.46 -33.59 2.09
N THR A 98 -0.69 -33.65 2.75
CA THR A 98 -1.43 -34.89 2.98
C THR A 98 -2.79 -34.81 2.32
N CYS A 99 -3.32 -35.95 1.90
CA CYS A 99 -4.74 -36.03 1.56
C CYS A 99 -5.57 -36.05 2.83
N PRO A 100 -6.61 -35.21 2.92
CA PRO A 100 -7.69 -35.47 3.85
C PRO A 100 -8.30 -36.83 3.48
N THR A 101 -8.18 -37.83 4.36
CA THR A 101 -8.86 -39.10 4.16
C THR A 101 -10.36 -38.88 4.28
N ALA A 102 -11.08 -39.21 3.21
CA ALA A 102 -12.53 -39.27 3.24
C ALA A 102 -12.96 -40.45 4.12
N ASN A 103 -13.43 -40.14 5.33
CA ASN A 103 -14.38 -41.00 6.04
C ASN A 103 -15.69 -40.23 6.22
N ALA A 104 -16.77 -41.00 6.22
CA ALA A 104 -18.16 -40.64 5.97
C ALA A 104 -18.66 -39.33 6.59
N ALA A 105 -19.57 -38.70 5.82
CA ALA A 105 -20.14 -37.37 5.99
C ALA A 105 -20.49 -36.97 7.44
N PRO A 106 -20.08 -35.77 7.88
CA PRO A 106 -20.94 -35.00 8.76
C PRO A 106 -22.14 -34.52 7.92
N ALA A 107 -23.35 -34.93 8.30
CA ALA A 107 -24.54 -34.13 8.06
C ALA A 107 -24.26 -32.68 8.55
N PRO A 108 -24.82 -31.66 7.88
CA PRO A 108 -24.21 -30.34 7.75
C PRO A 108 -23.94 -29.71 9.11
N ALA A 109 -22.67 -29.61 9.47
CA ALA A 109 -22.25 -28.70 10.52
C ALA A 109 -22.40 -27.29 9.96
N ALA A 110 -23.55 -26.68 10.23
CA ALA A 110 -23.74 -25.26 10.11
C ALA A 110 -22.72 -24.57 11.02
N ALA A 111 -21.60 -24.13 10.44
CA ALA A 111 -20.88 -23.01 11.02
C ALA A 111 -21.76 -21.78 10.81
N ALA A 112 -22.36 -21.33 11.90
CA ALA A 112 -23.15 -20.11 11.96
C ALA A 112 -22.30 -18.87 11.57
N PRO A 113 -22.94 -17.81 11.06
CA PRO A 113 -22.33 -16.80 10.21
C PRO A 113 -21.70 -15.63 10.99
N ALA A 114 -20.73 -14.96 10.37
CA ALA A 114 -20.34 -13.57 10.65
C ALA A 114 -19.56 -13.05 9.42
N GLN A 115 -19.87 -11.98 8.71
CA GLN A 115 -20.98 -11.00 8.71
C GLN A 115 -21.43 -10.82 7.25
N ALA A 116 -22.67 -10.37 7.03
CA ALA A 116 -23.21 -10.08 5.70
C ALA A 116 -22.43 -8.93 5.03
N ALA A 117 -21.60 -9.27 4.05
CA ALA A 117 -21.20 -8.33 3.00
C ALA A 117 -22.35 -8.29 1.98
N GLY A 118 -23.14 -7.22 2.02
CA GLY A 118 -24.28 -7.06 1.13
C GLY A 118 -23.88 -7.15 -0.34
N GLY A 119 -24.58 -8.05 -1.08
CA GLY A 119 -24.85 -8.00 -2.52
C GLY A 119 -23.75 -7.46 -3.44
N SER A 120 -22.49 -7.85 -3.21
CA SER A 120 -21.38 -7.30 -3.97
C SER A 120 -21.20 -8.07 -5.27
N ASN A 121 -21.13 -7.34 -6.39
CA ASN A 121 -20.83 -7.90 -7.70
C ASN A 121 -19.35 -8.35 -7.73
N VAL A 122 -19.12 -9.62 -8.05
CA VAL A 122 -17.80 -10.19 -8.31
C VAL A 122 -17.73 -10.67 -9.74
N THR A 123 -16.64 -10.38 -10.43
CA THR A 123 -16.37 -10.79 -11.81
C THR A 123 -15.44 -12.00 -11.80
N VAL A 124 -15.78 -13.05 -12.54
CA VAL A 124 -14.90 -14.22 -12.68
C VAL A 124 -13.65 -13.86 -13.47
N THR A 125 -12.48 -14.19 -12.93
CA THR A 125 -11.18 -13.95 -13.57
C THR A 125 -10.62 -15.18 -14.27
N SER A 126 -11.11 -16.39 -13.97
CA SER A 126 -10.72 -17.63 -14.64
C SER A 126 -11.63 -17.97 -15.84
N GLU A 127 -11.09 -18.61 -16.88
CA GLU A 127 -11.87 -19.02 -18.07
C GLU A 127 -13.05 -19.93 -17.74
N VAL A 128 -12.89 -20.80 -16.73
CA VAL A 128 -13.95 -21.61 -16.16
C VAL A 128 -13.82 -21.59 -14.64
N LEU A 129 -14.92 -21.35 -13.93
CA LEU A 129 -15.02 -21.42 -12.47
C LEU A 129 -16.16 -22.37 -12.10
N ASN A 130 -15.85 -23.43 -11.35
CA ASN A 130 -16.88 -24.35 -10.86
C ASN A 130 -17.67 -23.72 -9.71
N VAL A 131 -19.00 -23.80 -9.81
CA VAL A 131 -19.94 -23.50 -8.73
C VAL A 131 -20.24 -24.78 -7.99
N ARG A 132 -20.13 -24.77 -6.66
CA ARG A 132 -20.25 -25.96 -5.81
C ARG A 132 -21.34 -25.84 -4.77
N SER A 133 -21.89 -26.98 -4.35
CA SER A 133 -22.93 -27.05 -3.33
C SER A 133 -22.46 -26.74 -1.91
N ALA A 134 -21.15 -26.83 -1.65
CA ALA A 134 -20.52 -26.54 -0.37
C ALA A 134 -19.16 -25.86 -0.60
N PRO A 135 -18.63 -25.09 0.38
CA PRO A 135 -17.31 -24.44 0.29
C PRO A 135 -16.18 -25.46 0.52
N SER A 136 -16.14 -26.46 -0.35
CA SER A 136 -15.16 -27.55 -0.31
C SER A 136 -14.89 -28.08 -1.72
N LEU A 137 -13.67 -28.56 -1.95
CA LEU A 137 -13.31 -29.24 -3.20
C LEU A 137 -14.02 -30.58 -3.37
N SER A 138 -14.54 -31.17 -2.28
CA SER A 138 -15.40 -32.36 -2.30
C SER A 138 -16.89 -32.02 -2.51
N GLY A 139 -17.29 -30.76 -2.45
CA GLY A 139 -18.66 -30.32 -2.73
C GLY A 139 -19.04 -30.62 -4.19
N ALA A 140 -20.26 -31.09 -4.42
CA ALA A 140 -20.75 -31.40 -5.76
C ALA A 140 -20.72 -30.15 -6.65
N ILE A 141 -20.30 -30.30 -7.90
CA ILE A 141 -20.33 -29.20 -8.88
C ILE A 141 -21.76 -29.05 -9.36
N VAL A 142 -22.38 -27.92 -9.05
CA VAL A 142 -23.77 -27.60 -9.40
C VAL A 142 -23.88 -26.62 -10.57
N GLY A 143 -22.75 -26.08 -11.04
CA GLY A 143 -22.70 -25.15 -12.15
C GLY A 143 -21.28 -24.81 -12.58
N ARG A 144 -21.16 -24.08 -13.69
CA ARG A 144 -19.89 -23.55 -14.19
C ARG A 144 -20.12 -22.14 -14.73
N LEU A 145 -19.21 -21.25 -14.37
CA LEU A 145 -19.15 -19.86 -14.80
C LEU A 145 -17.93 -19.67 -15.70
N LYS A 146 -17.95 -18.65 -16.55
CA LYS A 146 -16.87 -18.29 -17.48
C LYS A 146 -16.24 -16.96 -17.08
N ARG A 147 -15.04 -16.68 -17.60
CA ARG A 147 -14.37 -15.39 -17.37
C ARG A 147 -15.30 -14.24 -17.78
N GLY A 148 -15.34 -13.22 -16.94
CA GLY A 148 -16.19 -12.04 -17.14
C GLY A 148 -17.61 -12.19 -16.60
N ASP A 149 -18.07 -13.40 -16.28
CA ASP A 149 -19.38 -13.58 -15.63
C ASP A 149 -19.41 -12.82 -14.31
N VAL A 150 -20.53 -12.15 -14.03
CA VAL A 150 -20.73 -11.37 -12.81
C VAL A 150 -21.71 -12.09 -11.89
N LEU A 151 -21.32 -12.26 -10.63
CA LEU A 151 -22.08 -12.97 -9.60
C LEU A 151 -22.29 -12.08 -8.39
N GLN A 152 -23.36 -12.36 -7.66
CA GLN A 152 -23.67 -11.74 -6.39
C GLN A 152 -23.08 -12.59 -5.27
N ALA A 153 -22.02 -12.10 -4.64
CA ALA A 153 -21.46 -12.72 -3.45
C ALA A 153 -22.19 -12.24 -2.19
N THR A 154 -22.63 -13.17 -1.35
CA THR A 154 -23.40 -12.90 -0.12
C THR A 154 -22.59 -13.09 1.15
N ALA A 155 -21.53 -13.91 1.09
CA ALA A 155 -20.62 -14.14 2.20
C ALA A 155 -19.28 -14.68 1.70
N ARG A 156 -18.32 -14.78 2.62
CA ARG A 156 -17.03 -15.47 2.42
C ARG A 156 -16.78 -16.40 3.60
N THR A 157 -16.20 -17.58 3.35
CA THR A 157 -15.83 -18.50 4.43
C THR A 157 -14.76 -17.90 5.33
N ALA A 158 -14.71 -18.33 6.59
CA ALA A 158 -13.77 -17.80 7.59
C ALA A 158 -12.29 -17.96 7.19
N ASP A 159 -11.96 -18.99 6.42
CA ASP A 159 -10.61 -19.20 5.86
C ASP A 159 -10.33 -18.37 4.60
N GLY A 160 -11.31 -17.59 4.14
CA GLY A 160 -11.23 -16.69 3.00
C GLY A 160 -11.25 -17.36 1.63
N LYS A 161 -11.28 -18.70 1.55
CA LYS A 161 -11.05 -19.45 0.31
C LYS A 161 -12.28 -19.54 -0.58
N TRP A 162 -13.47 -19.50 0.00
CA TRP A 162 -14.73 -19.64 -0.73
C TRP A 162 -15.60 -18.40 -0.57
N LEU A 163 -16.24 -17.99 -1.67
CA LEU A 163 -17.36 -17.07 -1.65
C LEU A 163 -18.66 -17.86 -1.66
N GLU A 164 -19.58 -17.46 -0.80
CA GLU A 164 -20.99 -17.81 -0.94
C GLU A 164 -21.63 -16.89 -1.98
N ILE A 165 -22.37 -17.48 -2.91
CA ILE A 165 -23.03 -16.78 -4.02
C ILE A 165 -24.48 -17.23 -4.14
N VAL A 166 -25.30 -16.39 -4.75
CA VAL A 166 -26.62 -16.78 -5.26
C VAL A 166 -26.47 -17.30 -6.69
N TYR A 167 -26.80 -18.57 -6.92
CA TYR A 167 -26.73 -19.22 -8.24
C TYR A 167 -28.01 -20.02 -8.49
N ASN A 168 -28.73 -19.72 -9.58
CA ASN A 168 -30.06 -20.29 -9.87
C ASN A 168 -31.04 -20.21 -8.69
N ASN A 169 -31.11 -19.04 -8.03
CA ASN A 169 -31.92 -18.79 -6.83
C ASN A 169 -31.63 -19.71 -5.64
N SER A 170 -30.49 -20.39 -5.65
CA SER A 170 -30.03 -21.25 -4.55
C SER A 170 -28.64 -20.83 -4.08
N LYS A 171 -28.36 -21.14 -2.81
CA LYS A 171 -27.05 -20.90 -2.22
C LYS A 171 -26.01 -21.84 -2.82
N ALA A 172 -24.90 -21.29 -3.28
CA ALA A 172 -23.77 -22.05 -3.79
C ALA A 172 -22.45 -21.37 -3.46
N TYR A 173 -21.33 -22.02 -3.80
CA TYR A 173 -20.01 -21.57 -3.44
C TYR A 173 -19.04 -21.60 -4.62
N VAL A 174 -18.21 -20.57 -4.74
CA VAL A 174 -17.12 -20.49 -5.72
C VAL A 174 -15.81 -20.18 -5.03
N PHE A 175 -14.70 -20.54 -5.64
CA PHE A 175 -13.38 -20.28 -5.06
C PHE A 175 -12.99 -18.81 -5.26
N ALA A 176 -12.72 -18.10 -4.17
CA ALA A 176 -12.61 -16.65 -4.16
C ALA A 176 -11.46 -16.10 -5.01
N GLN A 177 -10.35 -16.82 -5.08
CA GLN A 177 -9.15 -16.42 -5.83
C GLN A 177 -9.37 -16.29 -7.36
N PHE A 178 -10.46 -16.87 -7.88
CA PHE A 178 -10.81 -16.83 -9.30
C PHE A 178 -11.90 -15.79 -9.60
N THR A 179 -12.05 -14.84 -8.68
CA THR A 179 -12.99 -13.73 -8.79
C THR A 179 -12.29 -12.43 -8.42
N SER A 180 -12.73 -11.33 -8.99
CA SER A 180 -12.32 -9.97 -8.64
C SER A 180 -13.56 -9.15 -8.31
N PHE A 181 -13.51 -8.33 -7.27
CA PHE A 181 -14.60 -7.41 -6.95
C PHE A 181 -14.44 -6.19 -7.87
N GLY A 182 -15.37 -6.01 -8.81
CA GLY A 182 -15.28 -4.97 -9.84
C GLY A 182 -16.17 -3.77 -9.51
N SER A 183 -15.57 -2.57 -9.45
CA SER A 183 -16.26 -1.32 -9.80
C SER A 183 -16.18 -1.13 -11.31
N ALA A 184 -17.32 -1.09 -12.01
CA ALA A 184 -17.36 -0.86 -13.45
C ALA A 184 -17.01 0.60 -13.81
N ALA A 185 -16.26 0.79 -14.90
CA ALA A 185 -16.02 2.07 -15.57
C ALA A 185 -16.23 1.91 -17.10
N PRO A 186 -16.59 2.97 -17.83
CA PRO A 186 -16.30 3.11 -19.26
C PRO A 186 -15.22 4.19 -19.56
N VAL A 187 -14.70 4.15 -20.80
CA VAL A 187 -13.41 4.71 -21.30
C VAL A 187 -13.51 6.10 -21.98
N ALA A 188 -12.47 6.93 -21.73
CA ALA A 188 -11.79 8.05 -22.45
C ALA A 188 -12.50 9.09 -23.36
N ALA A 189 -12.14 10.39 -23.19
CA ALA A 189 -11.63 11.32 -24.23
C ALA A 189 -11.08 12.64 -23.63
N ALA A 190 -10.23 13.33 -24.40
CA ALA A 190 -9.28 14.39 -24.04
C ALA A 190 -9.84 15.80 -23.73
N ALA A 191 -8.93 16.64 -23.22
CA ALA A 191 -9.09 17.95 -22.59
C ALA A 191 -9.85 19.05 -23.35
N ALA A 192 -10.64 19.82 -22.59
CA ALA A 192 -10.86 21.26 -22.75
C ALA A 192 -11.35 21.87 -21.41
N ALA A 193 -11.10 23.15 -21.23
CA ALA A 193 -11.14 23.91 -19.97
C ALA A 193 -12.43 23.80 -19.14
N ALA A 194 -12.21 23.87 -17.82
CA ALA A 194 -13.20 23.74 -16.76
C ALA A 194 -14.32 24.81 -16.82
N PRO A 195 -15.54 24.38 -16.47
CA PRO A 195 -16.33 25.01 -15.45
C PRO A 195 -16.25 24.20 -14.16
N ALA A 196 -16.05 24.88 -13.04
CA ALA A 196 -16.14 24.27 -11.72
C ALA A 196 -17.53 23.65 -11.51
N VAL A 197 -17.56 22.38 -11.09
CA VAL A 197 -18.73 21.78 -10.47
C VAL A 197 -18.30 21.29 -9.08
N PRO A 198 -18.89 21.81 -7.99
CA PRO A 198 -18.58 21.40 -6.63
C PRO A 198 -19.21 20.04 -6.35
N SER A 199 -18.44 19.12 -5.78
CA SER A 199 -19.01 17.89 -5.21
C SER A 199 -18.39 17.59 -3.84
N GLY A 200 -18.99 18.19 -2.80
CA GLY A 200 -18.79 17.85 -1.39
C GLY A 200 -18.51 19.06 -0.50
N LYS A 201 -19.51 19.44 0.33
CA LYS A 201 -19.59 20.21 1.61
C LYS A 201 -18.37 20.92 2.25
N TRP A 202 -17.25 21.16 1.58
CA TRP A 202 -16.07 21.79 2.14
C TRP A 202 -15.31 22.62 1.10
N THR A 203 -14.60 23.63 1.60
CA THR A 203 -13.68 24.44 0.79
C THR A 203 -12.28 23.87 0.94
N PHE A 204 -11.57 23.67 -0.17
CA PHE A 204 -10.15 23.29 -0.13
C PHE A 204 -9.33 24.36 0.59
N GLU A 205 -8.41 23.93 1.44
CA GLU A 205 -7.49 24.81 2.14
C GLU A 205 -6.05 24.32 2.05
N LEU A 206 -5.13 25.27 2.10
CA LEU A 206 -3.69 25.02 2.04
C LEU A 206 -3.05 25.42 3.37
N GLY A 207 -2.04 24.65 3.78
CA GLY A 207 -1.20 24.95 4.91
C GLY A 207 0.21 24.43 4.73
N GLY A 208 1.01 24.58 5.78
CA GLY A 208 2.42 24.18 5.79
C GLY A 208 2.82 23.59 7.12
N HIS A 209 3.65 22.54 7.07
CA HIS A 209 4.29 22.00 8.26
C HIS A 209 5.50 22.86 8.62
N MET A 210 5.50 23.34 9.86
CA MET A 210 6.46 24.32 10.36
C MET A 210 7.42 23.72 11.37
N GLY A 211 8.72 23.96 11.19
CA GLY A 211 9.77 23.76 12.19
C GLY A 211 9.91 24.95 13.14
N SER A 212 9.51 26.16 12.73
CA SER A 212 9.56 27.38 13.56
C SER A 212 8.26 28.19 13.50
N THR A 213 8.29 29.45 13.94
CA THR A 213 7.18 30.42 13.81
C THR A 213 7.53 31.57 12.85
N ALA A 214 8.67 31.49 12.16
CA ALA A 214 9.30 32.65 11.50
C ALA A 214 8.60 33.13 10.21
N VAL A 215 7.81 32.28 9.55
CA VAL A 215 7.28 32.56 8.20
C VAL A 215 5.75 32.62 8.10
N PHE A 216 5.04 32.82 9.22
CA PHE A 216 3.56 32.89 9.20
C PHE A 216 3.01 34.03 8.34
N GLY A 217 3.69 35.17 8.28
CA GLY A 217 3.31 36.28 7.40
C GLY A 217 3.32 35.84 5.94
N GLN A 218 4.43 35.26 5.50
CA GLN A 218 4.60 34.75 4.15
C GLN A 218 3.62 33.61 3.83
N MET A 219 3.29 32.74 4.79
CA MET A 219 2.26 31.71 4.60
C MET A 219 0.91 32.34 4.21
N ARG A 220 0.49 33.41 4.90
CA ARG A 220 -0.76 34.10 4.57
C ARG A 220 -0.70 34.81 3.23
N ASP A 221 0.46 35.39 2.88
CA ASP A 221 0.66 36.01 1.57
C ASP A 221 0.54 34.97 0.45
N ILE A 222 0.89 33.70 0.71
CA ILE A 222 0.66 32.59 -0.20
C ILE A 222 -0.82 32.20 -0.32
N GLY A 223 -1.64 32.58 0.65
CA GLY A 223 -3.04 32.15 0.78
C GLY A 223 -3.21 30.90 1.63
N MET A 224 -2.19 30.49 2.38
CA MET A 224 -2.32 29.42 3.36
C MET A 224 -3.14 29.89 4.56
N THR A 225 -4.00 29.01 5.06
CA THR A 225 -4.86 29.25 6.23
C THR A 225 -4.52 28.34 7.39
N TRP A 226 -3.71 27.30 7.17
CA TRP A 226 -3.34 26.32 8.18
C TRP A 226 -1.83 26.25 8.42
N VAL A 227 -1.44 26.00 9.66
CA VAL A 227 -0.11 25.56 10.04
C VAL A 227 -0.20 24.20 10.73
N LYS A 228 0.74 23.29 10.42
CA LYS A 228 0.91 22.01 11.12
C LYS A 228 2.15 22.03 12.01
N PHE A 229 2.00 21.55 13.24
CA PHE A 229 3.08 21.18 14.17
C PHE A 229 2.97 19.71 14.57
N GLN A 230 4.04 19.13 15.09
CA GLN A 230 4.07 17.76 15.63
C GLN A 230 4.23 17.79 17.15
N THR A 231 3.58 16.90 17.89
CA THR A 231 3.62 16.88 19.37
C THR A 231 5.01 16.69 19.97
N GLN A 232 5.99 16.22 19.20
CA GLN A 232 7.38 16.16 19.64
C GLN A 232 8.08 17.54 19.69
N ASP A 233 7.45 18.60 19.15
CA ASP A 233 7.97 19.96 19.27
C ASP A 233 7.85 20.46 20.73
N THR A 234 8.87 21.15 21.24
CA THR A 234 9.04 21.43 22.69
C THR A 234 8.15 22.54 23.28
N ASP A 235 7.44 23.31 22.46
CA ASP A 235 6.56 24.42 22.89
C ASP A 235 5.26 24.47 22.08
N ILE A 236 4.45 23.41 22.18
CA ILE A 236 3.15 23.37 21.49
C ILE A 236 2.21 24.51 21.91
N PRO A 237 2.02 24.84 23.20
CA PRO A 237 1.12 25.92 23.59
C PRO A 237 1.54 27.29 23.05
N GLY A 238 2.85 27.61 23.08
CA GLY A 238 3.38 28.84 22.51
C GLY A 238 3.24 28.90 21.00
N ARG A 239 3.46 27.77 20.30
CA ARG A 239 3.24 27.65 18.85
C ARG A 239 1.79 27.83 18.44
N ILE A 240 0.85 27.23 19.18
CA ILE A 240 -0.59 27.45 18.98
C ILE A 240 -0.86 28.95 19.11
N SER A 241 -0.48 29.56 20.24
CA SER A 241 -0.72 30.98 20.53
C SER A 241 -0.15 31.89 19.43
N ALA A 242 1.08 31.65 18.98
CA ALA A 242 1.72 32.44 17.93
C ALA A 242 1.01 32.31 16.58
N ALA A 243 0.57 31.10 16.21
CA ALA A 243 -0.16 30.87 14.97
C ALA A 243 -1.56 31.52 15.00
N LYS A 244 -2.27 31.43 16.13
CA LYS A 244 -3.56 32.12 16.32
C LYS A 244 -3.40 33.63 16.23
N ALA A 245 -2.36 34.20 16.86
CA ALA A 245 -2.05 35.62 16.76
C ALA A 245 -1.74 36.07 15.32
N ALA A 246 -1.16 35.18 14.50
CA ALA A 246 -0.95 35.43 13.08
C ALA A 246 -2.23 35.26 12.22
N GLY A 247 -3.34 34.79 12.79
CA GLY A 247 -4.59 34.53 12.06
C GLY A 247 -4.58 33.23 11.26
N LEU A 248 -3.74 32.26 11.65
CA LEU A 248 -3.71 30.92 11.07
C LEU A 248 -4.52 29.94 11.94
N LYS A 249 -5.02 28.89 11.30
CA LYS A 249 -5.57 27.71 11.97
C LYS A 249 -4.46 26.72 12.28
N VAL A 250 -4.60 26.02 13.40
CA VAL A 250 -3.55 25.13 13.90
C VAL A 250 -3.99 23.67 13.80
N LEU A 251 -3.24 22.89 13.03
CA LEU A 251 -3.29 21.44 13.02
C LEU A 251 -2.15 20.89 13.87
N ILE A 252 -2.47 20.00 14.82
CA ILE A 252 -1.43 19.25 15.54
C ILE A 252 -1.43 17.81 15.04
N GLY A 253 -0.30 17.39 14.44
CA GLY A 253 0.03 15.98 14.28
C GLY A 253 0.39 15.42 15.65
N ALA A 254 -0.41 14.49 16.14
CA ALA A 254 -0.24 13.97 17.48
C ALA A 254 0.36 12.57 17.44
N VAL A 255 1.64 12.44 17.76
CA VAL A 255 2.30 11.16 17.99
C VAL A 255 2.34 10.90 19.49
N GLY A 256 1.88 9.73 19.89
CA GLY A 256 1.94 9.29 21.29
C GLY A 256 3.09 8.33 21.56
N GLU A 257 3.05 7.70 22.73
CA GLU A 257 3.99 6.67 23.14
C GLU A 257 3.83 5.39 22.31
N ARG A 258 4.77 5.17 21.39
CA ARG A 258 4.69 4.11 20.38
C ARG A 258 4.53 2.71 20.98
N SER A 259 5.25 2.38 22.05
CA SER A 259 5.19 1.09 22.76
C SER A 259 3.82 0.75 23.35
N ARG A 260 3.01 1.78 23.63
CA ARG A 260 1.66 1.65 24.21
C ARG A 260 0.55 1.80 23.17
N ALA A 261 0.88 1.88 21.88
CA ALA A 261 -0.10 2.10 20.83
C ALA A 261 -1.19 1.01 20.76
N ALA A 262 -0.90 -0.21 21.22
CA ALA A 262 -1.86 -1.32 21.35
C ALA A 262 -2.64 -1.38 22.67
N ASP A 263 -2.33 -0.54 23.65
CA ASP A 263 -2.95 -0.58 24.99
C ASP A 263 -4.28 0.21 25.02
N PRO A 264 -5.44 -0.45 25.27
CA PRO A 264 -6.73 0.23 25.35
C PRO A 264 -6.86 1.27 26.47
N ASN A 265 -6.09 1.14 27.56
CA ASN A 265 -6.08 2.14 28.62
C ASN A 265 -5.32 3.39 28.15
N TYR A 266 -4.20 3.18 27.47
CA TYR A 266 -3.44 4.26 26.86
C TYR A 266 -4.25 5.02 25.80
N HIS A 267 -5.14 4.36 25.06
CA HIS A 267 -6.02 5.06 24.10
C HIS A 267 -6.85 6.16 24.75
N LYS A 268 -7.33 5.94 25.99
CA LYS A 268 -8.09 6.93 26.76
C LYS A 268 -7.21 8.06 27.30
N GLU A 269 -6.02 7.72 27.80
CA GLU A 269 -5.01 8.70 28.24
C GLU A 269 -4.63 9.63 27.07
N PHE A 270 -4.34 9.03 25.91
CA PHE A 270 -4.01 9.76 24.70
C PHE A 270 -5.17 10.63 24.23
N ALA A 271 -6.40 10.12 24.20
CA ALA A 271 -7.59 10.90 23.86
C ALA A 271 -7.80 12.11 24.78
N ALA A 272 -7.55 11.96 26.09
CA ALA A 272 -7.63 13.07 27.05
C ALA A 272 -6.57 14.14 26.77
N TYR A 273 -5.34 13.74 26.41
CA TYR A 273 -4.30 14.66 25.98
C TYR A 273 -4.69 15.42 24.70
N LEU A 274 -5.27 14.75 23.69
CA LEU A 274 -5.72 15.41 22.47
C LEU A 274 -6.84 16.45 22.73
N ALA A 275 -7.77 16.11 23.62
CA ALA A 275 -8.80 17.05 24.06
C ALA A 275 -8.21 18.31 24.72
N GLU A 276 -7.09 18.18 25.43
CA GLU A 276 -6.39 19.30 26.05
C GLU A 276 -5.72 20.21 25.01
N LEU A 277 -5.08 19.64 23.97
CA LEU A 277 -4.53 20.43 22.86
C LEU A 277 -5.61 21.28 22.16
N VAL A 278 -6.81 20.72 22.02
CA VAL A 278 -7.97 21.42 21.43
C VAL A 278 -8.46 22.55 22.33
N LYS A 279 -8.51 22.35 23.65
CA LYS A 279 -8.82 23.43 24.62
C LYS A 279 -7.79 24.55 24.60
N GLN A 280 -6.53 24.23 24.29
CA GLN A 280 -5.45 25.21 24.12
C GLN A 280 -5.52 25.98 22.80
N GLY A 281 -6.44 25.62 21.90
CA GLY A 281 -6.72 26.39 20.68
C GLY A 281 -6.30 25.71 19.38
N ALA A 282 -5.96 24.42 19.40
CA ALA A 282 -5.83 23.65 18.16
C ALA A 282 -7.17 23.59 17.42
N ASP A 283 -7.16 23.95 16.13
CA ASP A 283 -8.33 23.92 15.26
C ASP A 283 -8.53 22.55 14.61
N GLY A 284 -7.49 21.72 14.60
CA GLY A 284 -7.55 20.34 14.15
C GLY A 284 -6.48 19.46 14.77
N ILE A 285 -6.76 18.16 14.82
CA ILE A 285 -5.86 17.12 15.31
C ILE A 285 -5.76 16.03 14.24
N GLU A 286 -4.53 15.69 13.87
CA GLU A 286 -4.22 14.43 13.19
C GLU A 286 -3.89 13.39 14.26
N VAL A 287 -4.73 12.36 14.36
CA VAL A 287 -4.67 11.36 15.43
C VAL A 287 -3.66 10.27 15.04
N TRP A 288 -2.45 10.33 15.59
CA TRP A 288 -1.30 9.49 15.23
C TRP A 288 -0.59 9.86 13.93
N ASN A 289 0.59 9.29 13.71
CA ASN A 289 1.40 9.45 12.49
C ASN A 289 1.80 8.06 11.96
N GLU A 290 1.45 7.75 10.72
CA GLU A 290 1.85 6.54 10.00
C GLU A 290 1.71 5.22 10.80
N PRO A 291 0.53 4.89 11.36
CA PRO A 291 0.33 3.70 12.17
C PRO A 291 0.50 2.39 11.39
N ASN A 292 0.62 2.47 10.06
CA ASN A 292 0.92 1.35 9.20
C ASN A 292 2.40 0.93 9.24
N LEU A 293 3.27 1.66 9.96
CA LEU A 293 4.68 1.34 10.10
C LEU A 293 5.02 0.99 11.55
N ASP A 294 5.72 -0.12 11.77
CA ASP A 294 6.03 -0.61 13.12
C ASP A 294 6.90 0.36 13.92
N ARG A 295 7.86 1.04 13.27
CA ARG A 295 8.68 2.09 13.90
C ARG A 295 7.85 3.23 14.49
N GLU A 296 6.64 3.45 13.97
CA GLU A 296 5.71 4.50 14.41
C GLU A 296 4.58 3.95 15.29
N TYR A 297 4.34 2.64 15.28
CA TYR A 297 3.22 2.00 15.99
C TYR A 297 3.63 0.66 16.61
N GLY A 298 3.87 0.69 17.92
CA GLY A 298 4.32 -0.45 18.71
C GLY A 298 5.82 -0.61 18.82
N GLY A 299 6.60 -0.07 17.89
CA GLY A 299 8.05 -0.25 17.79
C GLY A 299 8.45 -1.43 16.90
N PRO A 300 9.68 -1.43 16.34
CA PRO A 300 10.09 -2.43 15.36
C PRO A 300 9.96 -3.87 15.84
N GLY A 301 9.34 -4.72 15.02
CA GLY A 301 9.22 -6.16 15.30
C GLY A 301 8.23 -6.56 16.39
N ASN A 302 7.49 -5.61 16.99
CA ASN A 302 6.55 -5.90 18.07
C ASN A 302 5.17 -6.42 17.60
N GLY A 303 4.92 -6.49 16.29
CA GLY A 303 3.70 -7.10 15.73
C GLY A 303 2.41 -6.31 16.00
N GLN A 304 2.51 -5.04 16.40
CA GLN A 304 1.36 -4.26 16.86
C GLN A 304 0.67 -3.44 15.76
N VAL A 305 1.21 -3.40 14.54
CA VAL A 305 0.58 -2.72 13.41
C VAL A 305 -0.74 -3.40 13.09
N ASN A 306 -1.83 -2.75 13.51
CA ASN A 306 -3.17 -3.33 13.48
C ASN A 306 -4.21 -2.21 13.23
N PRO A 307 -4.82 -2.17 12.03
CA PRO A 307 -5.86 -1.19 11.68
C PRO A 307 -7.05 -1.17 12.63
N GLU A 308 -7.48 -2.34 13.14
CA GLU A 308 -8.62 -2.45 14.04
C GLU A 308 -8.30 -1.88 15.44
N ASN A 309 -7.08 -2.07 15.91
CA ASN A 309 -6.62 -1.45 17.15
C ASN A 309 -6.50 0.07 17.00
N TYR A 310 -5.96 0.55 15.87
CA TYR A 310 -5.92 1.98 15.57
C TYR A 310 -7.33 2.58 15.47
N ALA A 311 -8.32 1.86 14.92
CA ALA A 311 -9.71 2.32 14.89
C ALA A 311 -10.31 2.56 16.29
N ASN A 312 -9.92 1.76 17.29
CA ASN A 312 -10.34 1.99 18.68
C ASN A 312 -9.73 3.28 19.24
N MET A 313 -8.42 3.50 19.04
CA MET A 313 -7.76 4.75 19.43
C MET A 313 -8.43 5.96 18.77
N LEU A 314 -8.71 5.88 17.47
CA LEU A 314 -9.37 6.94 16.71
C LEU A 314 -10.77 7.24 17.25
N ARG A 315 -11.55 6.22 17.63
CA ARG A 315 -12.87 6.41 18.25
C ARG A 315 -12.77 7.17 19.58
N GLU A 316 -11.89 6.73 20.49
CA GLU A 316 -11.72 7.40 21.79
C GLU A 316 -11.26 8.85 21.61
N ALA A 317 -10.30 9.08 20.70
CA ALA A 317 -9.81 10.40 20.33
C ALA A 317 -10.93 11.29 19.78
N TYR A 318 -11.71 10.82 18.81
CA TYR A 318 -12.80 11.58 18.20
C TYR A 318 -13.84 12.02 19.24
N ILE A 319 -14.28 11.10 20.11
CA ILE A 319 -15.26 11.41 21.16
C ILE A 319 -14.71 12.50 22.09
N ALA A 320 -13.46 12.36 22.56
CA ALA A 320 -12.86 13.32 23.47
C ALA A 320 -12.62 14.69 22.82
N ILE A 321 -12.12 14.72 21.58
CA ILE A 321 -11.88 15.95 20.82
C ILE A 321 -13.19 16.69 20.56
N LYS A 322 -14.22 16.01 20.05
CA LYS A 322 -15.51 16.64 19.75
C LYS A 322 -16.24 17.11 21.01
N ALA A 323 -16.05 16.43 22.14
CA ALA A 323 -16.55 16.90 23.43
C ALA A 323 -15.85 18.18 23.92
N ALA A 324 -14.55 18.33 23.65
CA ALA A 324 -13.79 19.55 23.98
C ALA A 324 -14.11 20.72 23.04
N ASN A 325 -14.24 20.44 21.73
CA ASN A 325 -14.66 21.42 20.73
C ASN A 325 -15.33 20.71 19.55
N PRO A 326 -16.65 20.86 19.35
CA PRO A 326 -17.36 20.18 18.27
C PRO A 326 -16.91 20.65 16.87
N ASN A 327 -16.30 21.83 16.76
CA ASN A 327 -15.81 22.39 15.50
C ASN A 327 -14.37 21.99 15.17
N ALA A 328 -13.64 21.36 16.09
CA ALA A 328 -12.28 20.90 15.83
C ALA A 328 -12.27 19.82 14.75
N LEU A 329 -11.37 19.95 13.77
CA LEU A 329 -11.20 18.99 12.70
C LEU A 329 -10.46 17.74 13.23
N VAL A 330 -11.05 16.56 13.10
CA VAL A 330 -10.41 15.29 13.44
C VAL A 330 -9.96 14.60 12.16
N ILE A 331 -8.65 14.53 11.94
CA ILE A 331 -8.04 13.83 10.82
C ILE A 331 -7.55 12.49 11.34
N GLY A 332 -7.96 11.38 10.71
CA GLY A 332 -7.31 10.09 11.01
C GLY A 332 -5.83 10.16 10.63
N ALA A 333 -4.96 9.43 11.33
CA ALA A 333 -3.54 9.32 11.00
C ALA A 333 -3.31 9.20 9.50
N ALA A 334 -2.33 9.94 8.99
CA ALA A 334 -1.88 9.72 7.64
C ALA A 334 -1.07 8.43 7.52
N MET A 335 -1.46 7.60 6.57
CA MET A 335 -0.66 6.43 6.21
C MET A 335 0.59 6.85 5.46
N ALA A 336 1.70 6.20 5.76
CA ALA A 336 2.85 6.23 4.88
C ALA A 336 2.50 5.49 3.58
N PRO A 337 2.62 6.12 2.40
CA PRO A 337 2.37 5.43 1.14
C PRO A 337 3.49 4.43 0.89
N THR A 338 3.19 3.13 0.95
CA THR A 338 4.18 2.08 0.84
C THR A 338 3.61 0.81 0.22
N GLY A 339 4.44 0.16 -0.59
CA GLY A 339 4.28 -1.18 -1.18
C GLY A 339 5.35 -2.15 -0.68
N TYR A 340 6.11 -1.75 0.35
CA TYR A 340 7.24 -2.52 0.90
C TYR A 340 6.80 -3.89 1.43
N PHE A 341 5.56 -4.00 1.92
CA PHE A 341 5.01 -5.22 2.50
C PHE A 341 4.30 -6.10 1.46
N GLY A 342 4.50 -5.85 0.15
CA GLY A 342 4.06 -6.72 -0.93
C GLY A 342 2.54 -6.76 -1.12
N GLY A 343 1.86 -5.66 -0.83
CA GLY A 343 0.41 -5.50 -0.87
C GLY A 343 -0.32 -6.02 0.37
N ASN A 344 0.38 -6.24 1.49
CA ASN A 344 -0.19 -6.91 2.67
C ASN A 344 0.07 -6.15 3.99
N CYS A 345 -0.61 -6.59 5.05
CA CYS A 345 -0.19 -6.32 6.42
C CYS A 345 0.62 -7.49 6.98
N THR A 346 1.70 -7.18 7.67
CA THR A 346 2.61 -8.10 8.35
C THR A 346 2.86 -7.64 9.78
N ASN A 347 3.61 -8.42 10.56
CA ASN A 347 4.04 -8.01 11.91
C ASN A 347 5.01 -6.82 11.90
N ALA A 348 5.70 -6.56 10.79
CA ALA A 348 6.66 -5.47 10.64
C ALA A 348 6.04 -4.20 10.03
N GLY A 349 4.76 -4.23 9.69
CA GLY A 349 4.07 -3.11 9.06
C GLY A 349 3.09 -3.54 7.99
N CYS A 350 2.39 -2.55 7.43
CA CYS A 350 1.34 -2.76 6.46
C CYS A 350 1.41 -1.71 5.34
N ASP A 351 1.17 -2.17 4.12
CA ASP A 351 0.97 -1.26 3.00
C ASP A 351 -0.30 -0.42 3.21
N ASP A 352 -0.28 0.80 2.68
CA ASP A 352 -1.33 1.79 2.88
C ASP A 352 -2.70 1.28 2.42
N ALA A 353 -2.77 0.67 1.22
CA ALA A 353 -4.01 0.14 0.67
C ALA A 353 -4.69 -0.92 1.57
N PRO A 354 -4.04 -2.02 1.97
CA PRO A 354 -4.65 -2.99 2.88
C PRO A 354 -4.91 -2.44 4.29
N PHE A 355 -4.08 -1.51 4.79
CA PHE A 355 -4.35 -0.85 6.08
C PHE A 355 -5.65 -0.04 6.02
N LEU A 356 -5.80 0.81 4.99
CA LEU A 356 -6.97 1.66 4.79
C LEU A 356 -8.24 0.84 4.55
N GLN A 357 -8.15 -0.25 3.77
CA GLN A 357 -9.29 -1.17 3.56
C GLN A 357 -9.78 -1.78 4.87
N ARG A 358 -8.87 -2.28 5.70
CA ARG A 358 -9.19 -2.84 7.02
C ARG A 358 -9.73 -1.77 7.97
N LEU A 359 -9.12 -0.60 7.99
CA LEU A 359 -9.60 0.53 8.78
C LEU A 359 -11.03 0.92 8.39
N ALA A 360 -11.33 1.01 7.10
CA ALA A 360 -12.68 1.30 6.60
C ALA A 360 -13.69 0.23 7.02
N ALA A 361 -13.31 -1.06 6.98
CA ALA A 361 -14.16 -2.18 7.38
C ALA A 361 -14.58 -2.13 8.86
N THR A 362 -13.85 -1.41 9.72
CA THR A 362 -14.24 -1.20 11.13
C THR A 362 -15.37 -0.18 11.31
N GLY A 363 -15.72 0.56 10.26
CA GLY A 363 -16.63 1.70 10.34
C GLY A 363 -15.95 2.98 10.86
N ALA A 364 -14.62 3.07 10.77
CA ALA A 364 -13.84 4.23 11.23
C ALA A 364 -14.22 5.57 10.56
N ALA A 365 -14.93 5.54 9.43
CA ALA A 365 -15.40 6.74 8.72
C ALA A 365 -16.19 7.71 9.62
N GLN A 366 -16.88 7.20 10.64
CA GLN A 366 -17.69 8.02 11.55
C GLN A 366 -16.87 8.70 12.68
N TRP A 367 -15.59 8.34 12.81
CA TRP A 367 -14.68 8.80 13.85
C TRP A 367 -13.60 9.75 13.31
N MET A 368 -13.82 10.33 12.13
CA MET A 368 -12.95 11.35 11.55
C MET A 368 -13.73 12.21 10.57
N ASP A 369 -13.32 13.46 10.43
CA ASP A 369 -13.85 14.39 9.42
C ASP A 369 -13.12 14.24 8.08
N CYS A 370 -11.91 13.67 8.10
CA CYS A 370 -11.03 13.56 6.96
C CYS A 370 -10.05 12.40 7.10
N ILE A 371 -9.74 11.71 6.01
CA ILE A 371 -8.74 10.63 5.97
C ILE A 371 -7.36 11.28 5.82
N GLY A 372 -6.46 11.07 6.77
CA GLY A 372 -5.07 11.51 6.62
C GLY A 372 -4.34 10.73 5.53
N ALA A 373 -3.46 11.40 4.80
CA ALA A 373 -2.53 10.76 3.88
C ALA A 373 -1.22 11.53 3.76
N HIS A 374 -0.14 10.81 3.49
CA HIS A 374 1.17 11.37 3.12
C HIS A 374 1.45 11.14 1.63
N HIS A 375 2.12 12.10 1.01
CA HIS A 375 2.66 11.99 -0.34
C HIS A 375 3.99 12.76 -0.44
N ASN A 376 5.02 12.16 0.12
CA ASN A 376 6.37 12.72 0.25
C ASN A 376 7.47 11.82 -0.33
N GLY A 377 7.14 10.58 -0.74
CA GLY A 377 8.08 9.62 -1.34
C GLY A 377 7.89 9.45 -2.85
N THR A 378 7.88 10.53 -3.63
CA THR A 378 7.60 10.50 -5.08
C THR A 378 8.74 11.08 -5.92
N MET A 379 8.96 10.48 -7.10
CA MET A 379 10.02 10.83 -8.04
C MET A 379 9.50 11.60 -9.27
N VAL A 380 8.19 11.81 -9.37
CA VAL A 380 7.52 12.26 -10.59
C VAL A 380 6.50 13.36 -10.30
N GLY A 381 6.16 14.13 -11.33
CA GLY A 381 5.16 15.19 -11.22
C GLY A 381 3.74 14.64 -10.95
N PRO A 382 2.86 15.45 -10.33
CA PRO A 382 1.54 15.00 -9.87
C PRO A 382 0.55 14.65 -10.98
N ASP A 383 0.79 15.06 -12.23
CA ASP A 383 0.00 14.65 -13.39
C ASP A 383 0.34 13.24 -13.88
N GLN A 384 1.49 12.70 -13.49
CA GLN A 384 1.93 11.38 -13.92
C GLN A 384 1.18 10.29 -13.15
N THR A 385 0.82 9.21 -13.85
CA THR A 385 0.06 8.08 -13.29
C THR A 385 0.72 6.72 -13.51
N SER A 386 1.85 6.69 -14.23
CA SER A 386 2.61 5.47 -14.58
C SER A 386 4.03 5.84 -15.03
N GLY A 387 4.94 4.87 -15.10
CA GLY A 387 6.29 5.06 -15.67
C GLY A 387 7.28 5.82 -14.77
N ALA A 388 7.12 5.74 -13.45
CA ALA A 388 8.12 6.20 -12.50
C ALA A 388 9.42 5.40 -12.70
N PRO A 389 10.60 6.01 -12.53
CA PRO A 389 11.90 5.38 -12.78
C PRO A 389 12.29 4.42 -11.64
N VAL A 390 11.46 3.41 -11.40
CA VAL A 390 11.57 2.38 -10.36
C VAL A 390 11.24 1.01 -10.95
N ALA A 391 11.67 -0.05 -10.28
CA ALA A 391 11.44 -1.41 -10.76
C ALA A 391 9.96 -1.86 -10.69
N ASN A 392 9.15 -1.22 -9.84
CA ASN A 392 7.73 -1.56 -9.66
C ASN A 392 6.87 -0.29 -9.70
N ASP A 393 5.94 -0.25 -10.66
CA ASP A 393 5.07 0.88 -10.97
C ASP A 393 3.88 0.99 -9.98
N HIS A 394 4.21 1.15 -8.69
CA HIS A 394 3.27 1.15 -7.56
C HIS A 394 2.54 2.50 -7.40
N HIS A 395 1.31 2.50 -6.88
CA HIS A 395 0.48 3.71 -6.76
C HIS A 395 1.11 4.79 -5.87
N GLN A 396 1.96 4.41 -4.91
CA GLN A 396 2.62 5.32 -3.97
C GLN A 396 3.43 6.43 -4.65
N TRP A 397 3.93 6.15 -5.85
CA TRP A 397 4.79 7.09 -6.59
C TRP A 397 3.97 8.23 -7.21
N TYR A 398 2.65 8.11 -7.29
CA TYR A 398 1.80 9.02 -8.02
C TYR A 398 0.81 9.71 -7.11
N PHE A 399 0.67 11.03 -7.28
CA PHE A 399 -0.32 11.83 -6.58
C PHE A 399 -1.73 11.22 -6.70
N TRP A 400 -2.16 10.91 -7.93
CA TRP A 400 -3.47 10.29 -8.17
C TRP A 400 -3.57 8.87 -7.67
N GLY A 401 -2.47 8.11 -7.69
CA GLY A 401 -2.41 6.75 -7.17
C GLY A 401 -2.73 6.74 -5.67
N THR A 402 -1.94 7.47 -4.89
CA THR A 402 -2.16 7.64 -3.45
C THR A 402 -3.54 8.24 -3.16
N LEU A 403 -3.93 9.34 -3.83
CA LEU A 403 -5.22 10.00 -3.57
C LEU A 403 -6.41 9.06 -3.78
N ASN A 404 -6.40 8.31 -4.88
CA ASN A 404 -7.51 7.43 -5.21
C ASN A 404 -7.56 6.21 -4.29
N VAL A 405 -6.40 5.63 -3.92
CA VAL A 405 -6.35 4.55 -2.93
C VAL A 405 -6.95 5.02 -1.59
N THR A 406 -6.53 6.18 -1.10
CA THR A 406 -7.04 6.74 0.15
C THR A 406 -8.53 7.06 0.08
N TYR A 407 -8.95 7.85 -0.90
CA TYR A 407 -10.34 8.30 -1.02
C TYR A 407 -11.32 7.14 -1.25
N ASN A 408 -10.95 6.17 -2.08
CA ASN A 408 -11.82 5.05 -2.43
C ASN A 408 -11.91 4.00 -1.32
N ALA A 409 -10.92 3.90 -0.42
CA ALA A 409 -10.99 2.98 0.72
C ALA A 409 -12.23 3.20 1.59
N PHE A 410 -12.71 4.45 1.67
CA PHE A 410 -13.93 4.82 2.42
C PHE A 410 -15.13 5.09 1.49
N GLY A 411 -15.09 4.54 0.27
CA GLY A 411 -16.16 4.67 -0.72
C GLY A 411 -16.42 6.09 -1.21
N GLY A 412 -15.43 6.99 -1.09
CA GLY A 412 -15.54 8.39 -1.52
C GLY A 412 -16.57 9.21 -0.73
N LYS A 413 -16.81 8.86 0.53
CA LYS A 413 -17.81 9.54 1.38
C LYS A 413 -17.24 10.66 2.24
N ILE A 414 -15.94 10.59 2.55
CA ILE A 414 -15.21 11.54 3.37
C ILE A 414 -13.98 12.02 2.61
N PRO A 415 -13.59 13.30 2.76
CA PRO A 415 -12.44 13.85 2.04
C PRO A 415 -11.11 13.29 2.54
N VAL A 416 -10.07 13.48 1.72
CA VAL A 416 -8.67 13.27 2.07
C VAL A 416 -8.06 14.58 2.57
N CYS A 417 -7.18 14.47 3.56
CA CYS A 417 -6.36 15.55 4.06
C CYS A 417 -4.91 15.13 3.90
N TRP A 418 -4.18 15.79 3.01
CA TRP A 418 -2.74 15.64 2.97
C TRP A 418 -2.18 16.33 4.20
N THR A 419 -1.69 15.57 5.16
CA THR A 419 -1.04 16.14 6.34
C THR A 419 0.46 16.29 6.12
N GLU A 420 1.00 15.64 5.07
CA GLU A 420 2.33 15.87 4.49
C GLU A 420 2.30 15.60 2.98
N LEU A 421 2.56 16.63 2.17
CA LEU A 421 2.83 16.49 0.74
C LEU A 421 4.06 17.28 0.35
N GLY A 422 5.04 16.63 -0.26
CA GLY A 422 6.32 17.24 -0.57
C GLY A 422 7.10 16.55 -1.68
N TYR A 423 8.02 17.29 -2.28
CA TYR A 423 8.99 16.78 -3.26
C TYR A 423 10.38 17.19 -2.78
N VAL A 424 11.29 16.25 -2.58
CA VAL A 424 12.65 16.55 -2.10
C VAL A 424 13.54 16.99 -3.26
N THR A 425 14.43 17.95 -3.04
CA THR A 425 15.46 18.34 -4.02
C THR A 425 16.79 18.64 -3.33
N PRO A 426 17.94 18.23 -3.91
CA PRO A 426 19.26 18.64 -3.43
C PRO A 426 19.60 20.09 -3.81
N GLU A 427 18.95 20.67 -4.83
CA GLU A 427 19.34 21.95 -5.43
C GLU A 427 19.22 23.11 -4.43
N GLY A 428 20.34 23.75 -4.10
CA GLY A 428 20.39 24.86 -3.15
C GLY A 428 20.58 24.45 -1.68
N ILE A 429 20.65 23.15 -1.35
CA ILE A 429 21.16 22.68 -0.04
C ILE A 429 22.49 21.92 -0.20
N GLY A 430 22.56 20.98 -1.16
CA GLY A 430 23.66 20.03 -1.31
C GLY A 430 23.16 18.63 -1.67
N PRO A 431 24.04 17.66 -1.99
CA PRO A 431 23.64 16.32 -2.39
C PRO A 431 22.84 15.59 -1.30
N ILE A 432 21.84 14.80 -1.68
CA ILE A 432 21.09 13.96 -0.73
C ILE A 432 21.98 12.78 -0.34
N ILE A 433 22.49 12.82 0.90
CA ILE A 433 23.37 11.76 1.44
C ILE A 433 22.58 10.61 2.07
N ALA A 434 21.30 10.82 2.42
CA ALA A 434 20.43 9.80 2.98
C ALA A 434 20.14 8.70 1.95
N PRO A 435 20.55 7.43 2.18
CA PRO A 435 20.44 6.36 1.18
C PRO A 435 19.01 6.13 0.69
N ASN A 436 18.03 6.18 1.59
CA ASN A 436 16.63 5.93 1.29
C ASN A 436 15.93 7.06 0.54
N PHE A 437 16.62 8.18 0.30
CA PHE A 437 16.10 9.37 -0.39
C PHE A 437 16.88 9.71 -1.67
N GLN A 438 17.85 8.88 -2.06
CA GLN A 438 18.69 9.14 -3.24
C GLN A 438 17.90 9.26 -4.54
N TRP A 439 16.69 8.67 -4.59
CA TRP A 439 15.74 8.81 -5.68
C TRP A 439 15.37 10.27 -5.97
N GLY A 440 15.46 11.16 -4.99
CA GLY A 440 15.14 12.58 -5.10
C GLY A 440 16.23 13.43 -5.75
N ASN A 441 17.42 12.88 -6.00
CA ASN A 441 18.55 13.66 -6.56
C ASN A 441 18.28 14.23 -7.97
N ASN A 442 17.28 13.69 -8.68
CA ASN A 442 16.94 14.12 -10.05
C ASN A 442 15.80 15.16 -10.09
N ILE A 443 15.29 15.59 -8.94
CA ILE A 443 14.23 16.61 -8.86
C ILE A 443 14.90 17.97 -8.72
N THR A 444 14.66 18.84 -9.69
CA THR A 444 15.12 20.24 -9.65
C THR A 444 14.25 21.09 -8.74
N LEU A 445 14.78 22.22 -8.27
CA LEU A 445 14.05 23.19 -7.46
C LEU A 445 12.88 23.82 -8.23
N ALA A 446 13.04 23.99 -9.54
CA ALA A 446 11.96 24.43 -10.42
C ALA A 446 10.83 23.40 -10.52
N GLN A 447 11.16 22.11 -10.63
CA GLN A 447 10.16 21.03 -10.60
C GLN A 447 9.44 20.99 -9.27
N GLN A 448 10.15 21.05 -8.13
CA GLN A 448 9.52 21.11 -6.80
C GLN A 448 8.48 22.24 -6.73
N ALA A 449 8.85 23.47 -7.13
CA ALA A 449 7.97 24.63 -7.11
C ALA A 449 6.73 24.48 -8.01
N GLN A 450 6.89 23.91 -9.20
CA GLN A 450 5.79 23.67 -10.14
C GLN A 450 4.88 22.54 -9.67
N TRP A 451 5.46 21.43 -9.18
CA TRP A 451 4.74 20.25 -8.75
C TRP A 451 3.94 20.48 -7.47
N LEU A 452 4.46 21.25 -6.50
CA LEU A 452 3.69 21.64 -5.32
C LEU A 452 2.45 22.47 -5.69
N ALA A 453 2.61 23.47 -6.57
CA ALA A 453 1.50 24.27 -7.05
C ALA A 453 0.48 23.42 -7.84
N ARG A 454 0.97 22.53 -8.71
CA ARG A 454 0.11 21.62 -9.46
C ARG A 454 -0.64 20.63 -8.54
N ALA A 455 0.01 20.08 -7.52
CA ALA A 455 -0.62 19.21 -6.53
C ALA A 455 -1.69 19.94 -5.71
N ALA A 456 -1.46 21.21 -5.34
CA ALA A 456 -2.47 22.04 -4.68
C ALA A 456 -3.67 22.32 -5.61
N GLN A 457 -3.41 22.63 -6.89
CA GLN A 457 -4.46 22.81 -7.89
C GLN A 457 -5.29 21.52 -8.07
N LEU A 458 -4.63 20.38 -8.27
CA LEU A 458 -5.31 19.10 -8.45
C LEU A 458 -6.10 18.69 -7.20
N SER A 459 -5.54 18.94 -6.01
CA SER A 459 -6.25 18.72 -4.75
C SER A 459 -7.54 19.52 -4.69
N ARG A 460 -7.46 20.83 -4.96
CA ARG A 460 -8.64 21.73 -5.01
C ARG A 460 -9.66 21.29 -6.05
N ASP A 461 -9.21 21.05 -7.28
CA ASP A 461 -10.08 20.82 -8.43
C ASP A 461 -10.71 19.41 -8.41
N SER A 462 -10.12 18.46 -7.68
CA SER A 462 -10.62 17.07 -7.60
C SER A 462 -11.94 16.91 -6.84
N GLY A 463 -12.28 17.84 -5.95
CA GLY A 463 -13.37 17.66 -4.97
C GLY A 463 -13.11 16.60 -3.88
N LYS A 464 -11.98 15.88 -3.95
CA LYS A 464 -11.63 14.78 -3.02
C LYS A 464 -10.85 15.25 -1.80
N VAL A 465 -10.19 16.40 -1.88
CA VAL A 465 -9.25 16.88 -0.87
C VAL A 465 -9.84 18.07 -0.11
N ARG A 466 -9.81 17.99 1.22
CA ARG A 466 -10.25 19.06 2.12
C ARG A 466 -9.12 20.02 2.49
N LEU A 467 -7.94 19.46 2.75
CA LEU A 467 -6.78 20.17 3.27
C LEU A 467 -5.52 19.59 2.63
N MET A 468 -4.58 20.47 2.28
CA MET A 468 -3.24 20.08 1.91
C MET A 468 -2.22 20.82 2.78
N ILE A 469 -1.38 20.08 3.49
CA ILE A 469 -0.24 20.58 4.24
C ILE A 469 1.03 20.27 3.46
N ILE A 470 1.78 21.31 3.10
CA ILE A 470 3.08 21.17 2.47
C ILE A 470 4.10 20.66 3.51
N TRP A 471 4.77 19.55 3.19
CA TRP A 471 5.96 19.06 3.88
C TRP A 471 7.19 19.49 3.08
N ASN A 472 7.96 20.48 3.52
CA ASN A 472 7.72 21.34 4.69
C ASN A 472 8.08 22.80 4.37
N MET A 473 7.90 23.69 5.34
CA MET A 473 8.11 25.12 5.10
C MET A 473 9.57 25.54 5.34
N ASP A 474 10.17 25.15 6.46
CA ASP A 474 11.39 25.78 6.99
C ASP A 474 12.31 24.86 7.82
N ARG A 475 12.11 23.53 7.78
CA ARG A 475 13.01 22.58 8.47
C ARG A 475 14.44 22.70 7.92
N ARG A 476 15.42 22.47 8.78
CA ARG A 476 16.85 22.63 8.45
C ARG A 476 17.65 21.33 8.56
N GLN A 477 17.06 20.25 9.06
CA GLN A 477 17.71 18.95 9.17
C GLN A 477 18.05 18.41 7.78
N TYR A 478 19.31 18.01 7.58
CA TYR A 478 19.80 17.49 6.31
C TYR A 478 20.97 16.53 6.54
N ASP A 479 20.65 15.34 7.04
CA ASP A 479 21.63 14.34 7.44
C ASP A 479 21.45 13.01 6.67
N ALA A 480 22.16 11.97 7.11
CA ALA A 480 22.15 10.65 6.48
C ALA A 480 20.88 9.84 6.76
N GLU A 481 20.00 10.31 7.65
CA GLU A 481 18.77 9.64 8.02
C GLU A 481 17.55 10.34 7.40
N ASP A 482 17.49 11.67 7.48
CA ASP A 482 16.32 12.45 7.06
C ASP A 482 16.71 13.81 6.41
N PRO A 483 16.52 13.96 5.08
CA PRO A 483 16.86 15.17 4.35
C PRO A 483 15.74 16.22 4.36
N GLN A 484 15.15 16.54 5.51
CA GLN A 484 13.99 17.46 5.62
C GLN A 484 14.19 18.82 4.95
N ALA A 485 15.40 19.39 5.00
CA ALA A 485 15.72 20.67 4.36
C ALA A 485 15.61 20.63 2.82
N GLY A 486 15.72 19.44 2.23
CA GLY A 486 15.48 19.23 0.80
C GLY A 486 14.00 19.37 0.41
N TYR A 487 13.08 19.19 1.36
CA TYR A 487 11.63 19.41 1.17
C TYR A 487 11.19 20.85 1.47
N SER A 488 12.04 21.65 2.14
CA SER A 488 11.66 22.99 2.61
C SER A 488 11.51 23.99 1.47
N ILE A 489 10.33 24.61 1.37
CA ILE A 489 10.06 25.61 0.32
C ILE A 489 10.74 26.96 0.60
N PHE A 490 11.02 27.29 1.87
CA PHE A 490 11.88 28.42 2.24
C PHE A 490 13.32 27.97 2.35
N ARG A 491 14.14 28.47 1.44
CA ARG A 491 15.55 28.09 1.30
C ARG A 491 16.41 28.78 2.38
N PRO A 492 17.64 28.30 2.65
CA PRO A 492 18.53 28.92 3.64
C PRO A 492 18.87 30.38 3.33
N ASP A 493 18.90 30.75 2.04
CA ASP A 493 19.11 32.13 1.58
C ASP A 493 17.87 33.02 1.72
N GLY A 494 16.76 32.49 2.26
CA GLY A 494 15.49 33.18 2.44
C GLY A 494 14.58 33.21 1.21
N SER A 495 15.04 32.68 0.07
CA SER A 495 14.22 32.58 -1.14
C SER A 495 13.10 31.56 -0.99
N CYS A 496 12.04 31.73 -1.77
CA CYS A 496 10.93 30.77 -1.86
C CYS A 496 10.45 30.60 -3.30
N PRO A 497 11.10 29.70 -4.07
CA PRO A 497 10.74 29.46 -5.48
C PRO A 497 9.29 29.02 -5.68
N ALA A 498 8.70 28.29 -4.73
CA ALA A 498 7.32 27.82 -4.80
C ALA A 498 6.28 28.91 -4.42
N CYS A 499 6.68 30.00 -3.77
CA CYS A 499 5.71 30.97 -3.23
C CYS A 499 4.90 31.68 -4.32
N ALA A 500 5.50 32.01 -5.46
CA ALA A 500 4.78 32.67 -6.55
C ALA A 500 3.78 31.73 -7.24
N THR A 501 4.15 30.48 -7.49
CA THR A 501 3.28 29.49 -8.13
C THR A 501 2.13 29.08 -7.20
N LEU A 502 2.38 28.93 -5.90
CA LEU A 502 1.34 28.64 -4.91
C LEU A 502 0.35 29.80 -4.73
N ARG A 503 0.82 31.06 -4.70
CA ARG A 503 -0.06 32.25 -4.68
C ARG A 503 -1.05 32.26 -5.83
N ALA A 504 -0.55 32.01 -7.04
CA ALA A 504 -1.37 31.98 -8.24
C ALA A 504 -2.47 30.90 -8.15
N VAL A 505 -2.13 29.71 -7.62
CA VAL A 505 -3.11 28.64 -7.40
C VAL A 505 -4.13 29.03 -6.34
N MET A 506 -3.72 29.70 -5.26
CA MET A 506 -4.63 30.15 -4.20
C MET A 506 -5.42 31.43 -4.53
N GLY A 507 -5.21 32.03 -5.71
CA GLY A 507 -5.90 33.24 -6.16
C GLY A 507 -5.52 34.49 -5.36
N ARG A 508 -4.24 34.60 -4.97
CA ARG A 508 -3.67 35.70 -4.18
C ARG A 508 -2.74 36.61 -4.98
#